data_AF-A0A1E4RIG8-F1
#
_entry.id   AF-A0A1E4RIG8-F1
#
_cell.length_a   1.000
_cell.length_b   1.000
_cell.length_c   1.000
_cell.angle_alpha   90.00
_cell.angle_beta   90.00
_cell.angle_gamma   90.00
#
_symmetry.space_group_name_H-M   'P 1'
#
loop_
_entity.id
_entity.type
_entity.pdbx_description
1 polymer ?
#
loop_
_entity_poly.entity_id
_entity_poly.type
_entity_poly.pdbx_seq_one_letter_code
_entity_poly.pdbx_strand_id
1 'polypeptide(L)'
;TFKNTNGNFFDVSLKSRFFVIKSYNINDVEASFQNGIWSSTDLGNKRLNKAFIELKSSSSTDKVLLFFLVNGSRKFCGVCEMIGLVDFNLSSNIWSETSRYKGVFPVNWLIIKDIPNKYFNHLLIPSNENKPVTNSRDTQEVPFDTAIAILKIFSTFK
;
A
#
# COMPACT_ATOMS: atom_id res chain seq x y z
N THR A 1 5.43 -10.16 -13.89
CA THR A 1 4.01 -9.95 -14.23
C THR A 1 3.09 -10.52 -13.16
N PHE A 2 2.12 -9.72 -12.73
CA PHE A 2 1.11 -10.04 -11.73
C PHE A 2 -0.29 -9.75 -12.28
N LYS A 3 -1.33 -10.40 -11.74
CA LYS A 3 -2.71 -10.25 -12.23
C LYS A 3 -3.53 -9.42 -11.22
N ASN A 4 -4.21 -8.40 -11.73
CA ASN A 4 -5.06 -7.52 -10.95
C ASN A 4 -6.49 -8.11 -10.77
N THR A 5 -7.35 -7.50 -9.96
CA THR A 5 -8.72 -8.00 -9.71
C THR A 5 -9.56 -8.09 -10.98
N ASN A 6 -9.33 -7.19 -11.95
CA ASN A 6 -10.05 -7.14 -13.22
C ASN A 6 -9.52 -8.14 -14.26
N GLY A 7 -8.49 -8.90 -13.89
CA GLY A 7 -7.85 -9.89 -14.74
C GLY A 7 -6.77 -9.37 -15.68
N ASN A 8 -6.46 -8.07 -15.63
CA ASN A 8 -5.38 -7.45 -16.39
C ASN A 8 -4.02 -7.72 -15.71
N PHE A 9 -2.98 -7.73 -16.52
CA PHE A 9 -1.62 -7.92 -16.05
C PHE A 9 -0.91 -6.59 -15.79
N PHE A 10 -0.04 -6.57 -14.78
CA PHE A 10 0.86 -5.46 -14.51
C PHE A 10 2.26 -5.96 -14.13
N ASP A 11 3.26 -5.14 -14.41
CA ASP A 11 4.66 -5.40 -14.09
C ASP A 11 5.20 -4.39 -13.08
N VAL A 12 6.29 -4.78 -12.44
CA VAL A 12 6.94 -4.03 -11.38
C VAL A 12 8.45 -4.12 -11.60
N SER A 13 9.10 -2.98 -11.75
CA SER A 13 10.55 -2.87 -11.96
C SER A 13 11.31 -2.92 -10.63
N LEU A 14 12.62 -3.19 -10.70
CA LEU A 14 13.54 -3.14 -9.56
C LEU A 14 13.63 -1.77 -8.87
N LYS A 15 13.26 -0.68 -9.56
CA LYS A 15 13.24 0.66 -8.97
C LYS A 15 12.01 0.91 -8.10
N SER A 16 10.97 0.08 -8.26
CA SER A 16 9.70 0.24 -7.55
C SER A 16 9.88 0.23 -6.04
N ARG A 17 9.02 0.96 -5.34
CA ARG A 17 9.04 1.08 -3.88
C ARG A 17 7.73 0.56 -3.29
N PHE A 18 7.81 0.00 -2.10
CA PHE A 18 6.70 -0.75 -1.52
C PHE A 18 6.53 -0.40 -0.05
N PHE A 19 5.28 -0.19 0.36
CA PHE A 19 4.96 0.20 1.72
C PHE A 19 3.79 -0.59 2.27
N VAL A 20 3.86 -0.97 3.55
CA VAL A 20 2.66 -1.42 4.28
C VAL A 20 1.86 -0.19 4.70
N ILE A 21 0.55 -0.21 4.43
CA ILE A 21 -0.41 0.80 4.89
C ILE A 21 -1.29 0.20 5.98
N LYS A 22 -1.35 0.87 7.13
CA LYS A 22 -2.12 0.45 8.29
C LYS A 22 -3.34 1.36 8.43
N SER A 23 -4.48 0.90 7.91
CA SER A 23 -5.76 1.55 8.19
C SER A 23 -6.27 1.19 9.58
N TYR A 24 -6.91 2.15 10.25
CA TYR A 24 -7.57 1.92 11.53
C TYR A 24 -8.84 1.08 11.40
N ASN A 25 -9.57 1.25 10.31
CA ASN A 25 -10.83 0.57 10.06
C ASN A 25 -10.96 0.18 8.57
N ILE A 26 -11.87 -0.73 8.27
CA ILE A 26 -12.13 -1.17 6.90
C ILE A 26 -12.91 -0.12 6.09
N ASN A 27 -13.72 0.70 6.74
CA ASN A 27 -14.54 1.73 6.09
C ASN A 27 -13.67 2.74 5.32
N ASP A 28 -12.53 3.16 5.87
CA ASP A 28 -11.59 4.05 5.20
C ASP A 28 -11.00 3.40 3.95
N VAL A 29 -10.73 2.09 4.01
CA VAL A 29 -10.25 1.31 2.87
C VAL A 29 -11.31 1.23 1.76
N GLU A 30 -12.56 0.99 2.13
CA GLU A 30 -13.68 0.97 1.18
C GLU A 30 -13.92 2.36 0.57
N ALA A 31 -13.86 3.42 1.39
CA ALA A 31 -13.95 4.79 0.92
C ALA A 31 -12.82 5.14 -0.06
N SER A 32 -11.60 4.69 0.22
CA SER A 32 -10.47 4.83 -0.69
C SER A 32 -10.70 4.14 -2.03
N PHE A 33 -11.23 2.92 -2.00
CA PHE A 33 -11.55 2.19 -3.22
C PHE A 33 -12.58 2.92 -4.08
N GLN A 34 -13.63 3.45 -3.46
CA GLN A 34 -14.69 4.17 -4.17
C GLN A 34 -14.24 5.53 -4.73
N ASN A 35 -13.34 6.23 -4.02
CA ASN A 35 -12.98 7.61 -4.34
C ASN A 35 -11.60 7.75 -5.01
N GLY A 36 -10.80 6.68 -5.10
CA GLY A 36 -9.49 6.71 -5.76
C GLY A 36 -8.46 7.59 -5.06
N ILE A 37 -8.58 7.78 -3.74
CA ILE A 37 -7.67 8.60 -2.95
C ILE A 37 -7.25 7.89 -1.66
N TRP A 38 -6.11 8.28 -1.10
CA TRP A 38 -5.69 7.88 0.25
C TRP A 38 -5.10 9.06 1.03
N SER A 39 -5.05 8.90 2.34
CA SER A 39 -4.32 9.77 3.26
C SER A 39 -3.72 8.93 4.38
N SER A 40 -2.50 9.26 4.79
CA SER A 40 -1.85 8.73 6.00
C SER A 40 -1.70 9.84 7.05
N THR A 41 -0.97 9.57 8.12
CA THR A 41 -0.46 10.60 9.04
C THR A 41 0.46 11.59 8.31
N ASP A 42 0.68 12.78 8.86
CA ASP A 42 1.61 13.77 8.28
C ASP A 42 3.00 13.17 7.98
N LEU A 43 3.56 12.41 8.93
CA LEU A 43 4.84 11.73 8.73
C LEU A 43 4.77 10.66 7.62
N GLY A 44 3.68 9.88 7.58
CA GLY A 44 3.47 8.87 6.55
C GLY A 44 3.32 9.50 5.16
N ASN A 45 2.53 10.57 5.05
CA ASN A 45 2.37 11.35 3.83
C ASN A 45 3.71 11.92 3.33
N LYS A 46 4.53 12.49 4.22
CA LYS A 46 5.89 12.95 3.87
C LYS A 46 6.78 11.84 3.33
N ARG A 47 6.73 10.64 3.94
CA ARG A 47 7.50 9.47 3.49
C ARG A 47 7.06 8.99 2.12
N LEU A 48 5.76 8.80 1.91
CA LEU A 48 5.19 8.33 0.65
C LEU A 48 5.43 9.36 -0.47
N ASN A 49 5.23 10.65 -0.19
CA ASN A 49 5.50 11.72 -1.16
C ASN A 49 6.97 11.75 -1.57
N LYS A 50 7.89 11.65 -0.60
CA LYS A 50 9.33 11.55 -0.89
C LYS A 50 9.63 10.34 -1.77
N ALA A 51 9.06 9.17 -1.46
CA ALA A 51 9.27 7.96 -2.24
C ALA A 51 8.77 8.07 -3.68
N PHE A 52 7.61 8.70 -3.87
CA PHE A 52 7.04 8.96 -5.20
C PHE A 52 7.92 9.92 -6.02
N ILE A 53 8.43 11.00 -5.41
CA ILE A 53 9.36 11.94 -6.05
C ILE A 53 10.68 11.26 -6.41
N GLU A 54 11.26 10.51 -5.48
CA GLU A 54 12.57 9.85 -5.66
C GLU A 54 12.54 8.74 -6.71
N LEU A 55 11.41 8.06 -6.87
CA LEU A 55 11.25 7.02 -7.88
C LEU A 55 11.53 7.57 -9.29
N LYS A 56 11.27 8.86 -9.55
CA LYS A 56 11.49 9.54 -10.85
C LYS A 56 11.06 8.63 -12.01
N SER A 57 9.81 8.16 -11.95
CA SER A 57 9.28 7.10 -12.82
C SER A 57 9.68 7.36 -14.28
N SER A 58 10.42 6.40 -14.83
CA SER A 58 10.97 6.43 -16.19
C SER A 58 10.29 5.40 -17.09
N SER A 59 9.43 4.57 -16.51
CA SER A 59 8.74 3.45 -17.13
C SER A 59 7.39 3.25 -16.45
N SER A 60 6.39 2.77 -17.19
CA SER A 60 5.10 2.34 -16.63
C SER A 60 5.21 1.18 -15.62
N THR A 61 6.39 0.55 -15.53
CA THR A 61 6.70 -0.51 -14.57
C THR A 61 7.35 0.00 -13.27
N ASP A 62 7.79 1.26 -13.23
CA ASP A 62 8.30 1.91 -12.02
C ASP A 62 7.11 2.37 -11.16
N LYS A 63 6.86 1.70 -10.03
CA LYS A 63 5.66 1.90 -9.21
C LYS A 63 5.95 2.20 -7.74
N VAL A 64 5.05 2.94 -7.08
CA VAL A 64 4.93 2.95 -5.61
C VAL A 64 3.71 2.12 -5.24
N LEU A 65 3.93 0.93 -4.67
CA LEU A 65 2.85 0.02 -4.28
C LEU A 65 2.62 0.03 -2.77
N LEU A 66 1.35 -0.07 -2.40
CA LEU A 66 0.83 0.02 -1.05
C LEU A 66 0.10 -1.28 -0.70
N PHE A 67 0.58 -1.98 0.34
CA PHE A 67 -0.01 -3.21 0.84
C PHE A 67 -0.89 -2.91 2.05
N PHE A 68 -2.21 -3.02 1.90
CA PHE A 68 -3.16 -2.63 2.94
C PHE A 68 -3.36 -3.73 3.97
N LEU A 69 -3.12 -3.38 5.24
CA LEU A 69 -3.23 -4.26 6.41
C LEU A 69 -4.02 -3.55 7.52
N VAL A 70 -5.34 -3.75 7.55
CA VAL A 70 -6.24 -3.15 8.55
C VAL A 70 -5.85 -3.58 9.98
N ASN A 71 -5.87 -2.65 10.92
CA ASN A 71 -5.55 -2.93 12.32
C ASN A 71 -6.54 -3.94 12.92
N GLY A 72 -6.01 -4.92 13.67
CA GLY A 72 -6.82 -5.98 14.29
C GLY A 72 -7.41 -7.03 13.33
N SER A 73 -7.38 -6.82 12.01
CA SER A 73 -8.02 -7.71 11.04
C SER A 73 -7.31 -9.06 10.87
N ARG A 74 -6.01 -9.11 11.18
CA ARG A 74 -5.11 -10.26 10.92
C ARG A 74 -5.10 -10.72 9.45
N LYS A 75 -5.38 -9.81 8.51
CA LYS A 75 -5.36 -10.05 7.06
C LYS A 75 -4.87 -8.83 6.29
N PHE A 76 -4.10 -9.06 5.23
CA PHE A 76 -3.95 -8.06 4.17
C PHE A 76 -5.21 -8.07 3.31
N CYS A 77 -5.70 -6.89 2.90
CA CYS A 77 -6.95 -6.77 2.14
C CYS A 77 -6.78 -6.29 0.69
N GLY A 78 -5.58 -5.83 0.31
CA GLY A 78 -5.34 -5.45 -1.07
C GLY A 78 -3.99 -4.82 -1.36
N VAL A 79 -3.81 -4.54 -2.65
CA VAL A 79 -2.64 -3.88 -3.24
C VAL A 79 -3.13 -2.68 -4.03
N CYS A 80 -2.57 -1.51 -3.71
CA CYS A 80 -2.90 -0.25 -4.34
C CYS A 80 -1.63 0.40 -4.92
N GLU A 81 -1.75 1.16 -5.99
CA GLU A 81 -0.68 1.97 -6.57
C GLU A 81 -0.90 3.43 -6.21
N MET A 82 0.10 4.10 -5.64
CA MET A 82 0.10 5.55 -5.54
C MET A 82 0.39 6.13 -6.93
N ILE A 83 -0.49 6.98 -7.45
CA ILE A 83 -0.44 7.50 -8.83
C ILE A 83 -0.20 9.01 -8.91
N GLY A 84 0.08 9.67 -7.79
CA GLY A 84 0.36 11.10 -7.76
C GLY A 84 0.91 11.57 -6.42
N LEU A 85 1.36 12.81 -6.39
CA LEU A 85 1.91 13.48 -5.21
C LEU A 85 0.84 13.70 -4.13
N VAL A 86 1.30 13.89 -2.89
CA VAL A 86 0.45 14.35 -1.80
C VAL A 86 0.21 15.85 -1.92
N ASP A 87 -1.05 16.25 -1.99
CA ASP A 87 -1.46 17.63 -1.74
C ASP A 87 -1.69 17.81 -0.24
N PHE A 88 -0.69 18.38 0.45
CA PHE A 88 -0.71 18.60 1.90
C PHE A 88 -1.74 19.65 2.37
N ASN A 89 -2.29 20.45 1.44
CA ASN A 89 -3.29 21.46 1.76
C ASN A 89 -4.73 20.91 1.61
N LEU A 90 -4.88 19.80 0.89
CA LEU A 90 -6.16 19.13 0.70
C LEU A 90 -6.53 18.27 1.92
N SER A 91 -7.82 18.25 2.24
CA SER A 91 -8.43 17.34 3.20
C SER A 91 -9.69 16.74 2.59
N SER A 92 -10.09 15.58 3.09
CA SER A 92 -11.30 14.88 2.63
C SER A 92 -12.17 14.51 3.82
N ASN A 93 -13.48 14.59 3.64
CA ASN A 93 -14.49 14.23 4.64
C ASN A 93 -14.96 12.77 4.50
N ILE A 94 -14.36 11.97 3.61
CA ILE A 94 -14.73 10.56 3.41
C ILE A 94 -14.17 9.64 4.51
N TRP A 95 -13.21 10.12 5.30
CA TRP A 95 -12.56 9.34 6.34
C TRP A 95 -13.41 9.27 7.60
N SER A 96 -13.37 8.14 8.29
CA SER A 96 -14.06 7.91 9.56
C SER A 96 -13.62 8.91 10.64
N GLU A 97 -12.33 9.30 10.65
CA GLU A 97 -11.78 10.37 11.48
C GLU A 97 -11.43 11.60 10.63
N THR A 98 -12.33 12.58 10.58
CA THR A 98 -12.22 13.74 9.67
C THR A 98 -11.12 14.75 10.03
N SER A 99 -10.74 14.86 11.31
CA SER A 99 -9.75 15.85 11.77
C SER A 99 -8.30 15.36 11.71
N ARG A 100 -8.11 14.04 11.63
CA ARG A 100 -6.80 13.40 11.80
C ARG A 100 -5.96 13.39 10.53
N TYR A 101 -6.61 13.27 9.38
CA TYR A 101 -5.95 13.04 8.11
C TYR A 101 -5.97 14.32 7.27
N LYS A 102 -4.80 14.97 7.19
CA LYS A 102 -4.53 16.09 6.30
C LYS A 102 -3.51 15.66 5.27
N GLY A 103 -3.69 16.11 4.03
CA GLY A 103 -2.91 15.67 2.90
C GLY A 103 -3.60 14.52 2.18
N VAL A 104 -3.86 14.67 0.89
CA VAL A 104 -4.52 13.64 0.08
C VAL A 104 -3.69 13.34 -1.15
N PHE A 105 -3.62 12.07 -1.54
CA PHE A 105 -2.99 11.66 -2.79
C PHE A 105 -3.84 10.66 -3.56
N PRO A 106 -3.78 10.69 -4.91
CA PRO A 106 -4.54 9.78 -5.73
C PRO A 106 -3.92 8.38 -5.74
N VAL A 107 -4.78 7.37 -5.76
CA VAL A 107 -4.39 5.96 -5.77
C VAL A 107 -5.22 5.15 -6.76
N ASN A 108 -4.67 4.03 -7.25
CA ASN A 108 -5.35 3.08 -8.11
C ASN A 108 -5.32 1.67 -7.50
N TRP A 109 -6.48 1.10 -7.22
CA TRP A 109 -6.59 -0.23 -6.62
C TRP A 109 -6.33 -1.32 -7.65
N LEU A 110 -5.26 -2.09 -7.45
CA LEU A 110 -4.87 -3.17 -8.35
C LEU A 110 -5.48 -4.51 -7.91
N ILE A 111 -5.37 -4.84 -6.63
CA ILE A 111 -5.86 -6.12 -6.09
C ILE A 111 -6.70 -5.83 -4.86
N ILE A 112 -7.90 -6.40 -4.81
CA ILE A 112 -8.82 -6.33 -3.68
C ILE A 112 -9.15 -7.76 -3.31
N LYS A 113 -8.52 -8.24 -2.24
CA LYS A 113 -8.61 -9.62 -1.81
C LYS A 113 -8.12 -9.74 -0.38
N ASP A 114 -8.93 -10.37 0.45
CA ASP A 114 -8.56 -10.71 1.82
C ASP A 114 -7.67 -11.96 1.86
N ILE A 115 -6.48 -11.82 2.43
CA ILE A 115 -5.55 -12.93 2.62
C ILE A 115 -5.06 -12.95 4.09
N PRO A 116 -5.29 -14.06 4.83
CA PRO A 116 -4.88 -14.16 6.22
C PRO A 116 -3.37 -14.00 6.45
N ASN A 117 -2.98 -13.36 7.55
CA ASN A 117 -1.58 -13.10 7.91
C ASN A 117 -0.69 -14.36 7.94
N LYS A 118 -1.26 -15.54 8.22
CA LYS A 118 -0.51 -16.81 8.24
C LYS A 118 0.26 -17.08 6.94
N TYR A 119 -0.23 -16.58 5.80
CA TYR A 119 0.44 -16.71 4.51
C TYR A 119 1.61 -15.74 4.33
N PHE A 120 1.72 -14.69 5.15
CA PHE A 120 2.76 -13.67 5.06
C PHE A 120 3.75 -13.69 6.23
N ASN A 121 3.45 -14.41 7.32
CA ASN A 121 4.27 -14.41 8.55
C ASN A 121 5.74 -14.82 8.34
N HIS A 122 6.03 -15.62 7.31
CA HIS A 122 7.38 -16.07 6.98
C HIS A 122 8.21 -15.02 6.21
N LEU A 123 7.57 -13.94 5.75
CA LEU A 123 8.21 -12.86 5.01
C LEU A 123 8.73 -11.81 6.01
N LEU A 124 10.05 -11.68 6.08
CA LEU A 124 10.72 -10.81 7.05
C LEU A 124 11.16 -9.49 6.42
N ILE A 125 11.25 -8.45 7.24
CA ILE A 125 11.78 -7.13 6.83
C ILE A 125 13.07 -6.86 7.61
N PRO A 126 14.25 -6.90 6.96
CA PRO A 126 15.53 -6.66 7.62
C PRO A 126 15.62 -5.29 8.31
N SER A 127 15.10 -4.24 7.68
CA SER A 127 15.06 -2.88 8.23
C SER A 127 14.10 -2.70 9.41
N ASN A 128 13.31 -3.72 9.75
CA ASN A 128 12.40 -3.74 10.90
C ASN A 128 12.77 -4.90 11.86
N GLU A 129 14.07 -5.03 12.17
CA GLU A 129 14.60 -6.04 13.11
C GLU A 129 14.26 -7.48 12.70
N ASN A 130 14.20 -7.76 11.38
CA ASN A 130 13.75 -9.04 10.83
C ASN A 130 12.36 -9.50 11.33
N LYS A 131 11.50 -8.57 11.76
CA LYS A 131 10.12 -8.90 12.13
C LYS A 131 9.33 -9.31 10.87
N PRO A 132 8.31 -10.17 11.02
CA PRO A 132 7.37 -10.47 9.94
C PRO A 132 6.75 -9.20 9.35
N VAL A 133 6.49 -9.19 8.05
CA VAL A 133 5.81 -8.09 7.34
C VAL A 133 4.45 -7.75 7.96
N THR A 134 3.78 -8.74 8.57
CA THR A 134 2.51 -8.59 9.28
C THR A 134 2.61 -7.74 10.55
N ASN A 135 3.82 -7.52 11.07
CA ASN A 135 4.10 -6.73 12.27
C ASN A 135 4.54 -5.29 11.91
N SER A 136 4.41 -4.91 10.65
CA SER A 136 4.74 -3.59 10.15
C SER A 136 3.84 -2.50 10.76
N ARG A 137 4.44 -1.33 10.99
CA ARG A 137 3.71 -0.08 11.28
C ARG A 137 3.30 0.60 9.98
N ASP A 138 2.49 1.66 10.11
CA ASP A 138 2.06 2.44 8.96
C ASP A 138 3.26 3.01 8.21
N THR A 139 3.23 2.94 6.88
CA THR A 139 4.31 3.37 5.97
C THR A 139 5.65 2.66 6.16
N GLN A 140 5.65 1.44 6.70
CA GLN A 140 6.86 0.60 6.72
C GLN A 140 7.27 0.25 5.29
N GLU A 141 8.50 0.60 4.91
CA GLU A 141 9.06 0.22 3.62
C GLU A 141 9.39 -1.27 3.58
N VAL A 142 9.09 -1.92 2.45
CA VAL A 142 9.28 -3.34 2.19
C VAL A 142 10.33 -3.52 1.10
N PRO A 143 11.38 -4.34 1.31
CA PRO A 143 12.38 -4.62 0.29
C PRO A 143 11.77 -5.29 -0.95
N PHE A 144 12.41 -5.08 -2.10
CA PHE A 144 11.92 -5.58 -3.39
C PHE A 144 11.59 -7.09 -3.35
N ASP A 145 12.51 -7.94 -2.90
CA ASP A 145 12.29 -9.40 -2.89
C ASP A 145 11.11 -9.81 -2.00
N THR A 146 10.99 -9.21 -0.81
CA THR A 146 9.86 -9.43 0.09
C THR A 146 8.55 -8.97 -0.55
N ALA A 147 8.56 -7.82 -1.23
CA ALA A 147 7.39 -7.29 -1.92
C ALA A 147 6.94 -8.16 -3.10
N ILE A 148 7.89 -8.70 -3.88
CA ILE A 148 7.61 -9.65 -4.96
C ILE A 148 6.98 -10.93 -4.39
N ALA A 149 7.44 -11.42 -3.24
CA ALA A 149 6.83 -12.57 -2.58
C ALA A 149 5.38 -12.28 -2.15
N ILE A 150 5.09 -11.09 -1.60
CA ILE A 150 3.73 -10.65 -1.26
C ILE A 150 2.84 -10.64 -2.51
N LEU A 151 3.30 -10.03 -3.61
CA LEU A 151 2.54 -9.97 -4.87
C LEU A 151 2.27 -11.35 -5.47
N LYS A 152 3.21 -12.29 -5.36
CA LYS A 152 3.01 -13.70 -5.76
C LYS A 152 1.92 -14.37 -4.93
N ILE A 153 1.90 -14.16 -3.62
CA ILE A 153 0.82 -14.66 -2.75
C ILE A 153 -0.52 -14.09 -3.21
N PHE A 154 -0.64 -12.78 -3.37
CA PHE A 154 -1.88 -12.15 -3.87
C PHE A 154 -2.37 -12.70 -5.21
N SER A 155 -1.44 -12.91 -6.14
CA SER A 155 -1.73 -13.38 -7.50
C SER A 155 -2.18 -14.84 -7.55
N THR A 156 -1.72 -15.67 -6.61
CA THR A 156 -1.95 -17.13 -6.61
C THR A 156 -2.98 -17.60 -5.60
N PHE A 157 -3.31 -16.77 -4.59
CA PHE A 157 -4.31 -17.07 -3.60
C PHE A 157 -5.69 -17.23 -4.24
N LYS A 158 -6.31 -18.38 -4.03
CA LYS A 158 -7.63 -18.75 -4.55
C LYS A 158 -8.70 -18.38 -3.55
#